data_AF-A0A661RBF0-F1
#
_entry.id   AF-A0A661RBF0-F1
#
_cell.length_a   1.000
_cell.length_b   1.000
_cell.length_c   1.000
_cell.angle_alpha   90.00
_cell.angle_beta   90.00
_cell.angle_gamma   90.00
#
_symmetry.space_group_name_H-M   'P 1'
#
loop_
_entity.id
_entity.type
_entity.pdbx_description
1 polymer ?
#
loop_
_entity_poly.entity_id
_entity_poly.type
_entity_poly.pdbx_seq_one_letter_code
_entity_poly.pdbx_strand_id
1 'polypeptide(L)'
;MFDDGKEFQPETWNFELAYAATDRLEVAVKYEGGDDLGDFLPEDQYGAAVSYGLFENTSLSLEYLHGEFENDDERDLITTQLAVEF
;
A
#
# COMPACT_ATOMS: atom_id res chain seq x y z
N MET A 1 -6.79 18.48 -35.02
CA MET A 1 -5.73 19.09 -34.19
C MET A 1 -5.40 18.02 -33.18
N PHE A 2 -4.33 17.26 -33.46
CA PHE A 2 -3.88 16.16 -32.62
C PHE A 2 -2.86 16.76 -31.66
N ASP A 3 -3.11 16.62 -30.37
CA ASP A 3 -2.27 17.18 -29.32
C ASP A 3 -0.89 16.50 -29.31
N ASP A 4 0.07 17.24 -28.83
CA ASP A 4 1.48 17.22 -29.18
C ASP A 4 2.24 16.11 -28.45
N GLY A 5 2.21 14.88 -28.98
CA GLY A 5 3.27 13.86 -28.84
C GLY A 5 3.92 13.66 -27.46
N LYS A 6 3.25 13.97 -26.34
CA LYS A 6 3.75 13.64 -25.02
C LYS A 6 3.56 12.15 -24.83
N GLU A 7 4.67 11.42 -24.88
CA GLU A 7 4.72 10.04 -24.45
C GLU A 7 4.28 9.99 -22.98
N PHE A 8 3.01 9.62 -22.76
CA PHE A 8 2.54 9.13 -21.46
C PHE A 8 3.44 7.95 -21.10
N GLN A 9 4.41 8.18 -20.23
CA GLN A 9 5.28 7.15 -19.69
C GLN A 9 4.91 6.99 -18.22
N PRO A 10 3.75 6.37 -17.90
CA PRO A 10 3.37 6.12 -16.53
C PRO A 10 4.42 5.20 -15.92
N GLU A 11 5.27 5.75 -15.07
CA GLU A 11 6.26 4.99 -14.32
C GLU A 11 5.69 4.79 -12.93
N THR A 12 5.45 3.54 -12.57
CA THR A 12 5.06 3.19 -11.21
C THR A 12 6.16 2.39 -10.55
N TRP A 13 6.37 2.67 -9.28
CA TRP A 13 7.31 1.95 -8.45
C TRP A 13 6.63 1.57 -7.14
N ASN A 14 6.95 0.36 -6.65
CA ASN A 14 6.56 -0.08 -5.33
C ASN A 14 7.79 -0.59 -4.58
N PHE A 15 7.95 -0.13 -3.36
CA PHE A 15 8.89 -0.66 -2.39
C PHE A 15 8.12 -1.21 -1.21
N GLU A 16 8.39 -2.46 -0.88
CA GLU A 16 7.78 -3.15 0.24
C GLU A 16 8.90 -3.77 1.08
N LEU A 17 8.78 -3.58 2.39
CA LEU A 17 9.70 -4.17 3.36
C LEU A 17 8.88 -4.85 4.45
N ALA A 18 9.01 -6.17 4.55
CA ALA A 18 8.42 -6.96 5.61
C ALA A 18 9.51 -7.49 6.55
N TYR A 19 9.23 -7.46 7.84
CA TYR A 19 10.10 -7.93 8.91
C TYR A 19 9.32 -8.77 9.91
N ALA A 20 9.67 -10.05 9.99
CA ALA A 20 9.21 -10.96 11.02
C ALA A 20 9.99 -10.72 12.32
N ALA A 21 9.43 -9.94 13.24
CA ALA A 21 10.04 -9.64 14.52
C ALA A 21 10.06 -10.86 15.46
N THR A 22 9.08 -11.76 15.33
CA THR A 22 9.01 -13.05 16.04
C THR A 22 8.16 -14.02 15.23
N ASP A 23 8.08 -15.30 15.62
CA ASP A 23 7.25 -16.33 14.99
C ASP A 23 5.74 -15.99 14.96
N ARG A 24 5.32 -14.93 15.66
CA ARG A 24 3.93 -14.47 15.76
C ARG A 24 3.72 -13.01 15.41
N LEU A 25 4.76 -12.24 15.08
CA LEU A 25 4.63 -10.81 14.80
C LEU A 25 5.45 -10.49 13.57
N GLU A 26 4.75 -10.02 12.55
CA GLU A 26 5.32 -9.50 11.33
C GLU A 26 4.87 -8.05 11.17
N VAL A 27 5.78 -7.21 10.72
CA VAL A 27 5.51 -5.82 10.41
C VAL A 27 5.97 -5.57 8.99
N ALA A 28 5.14 -4.96 8.18
CA ALA A 28 5.46 -4.57 6.83
C ALA A 28 5.22 -3.07 6.66
N VAL A 29 6.04 -2.47 5.81
CA VAL A 29 5.83 -1.11 5.31
C VAL A 29 5.86 -1.17 3.80
N LYS A 30 5.06 -0.34 3.17
CA LYS A 30 5.01 -0.19 1.73
C LYS A 30 5.03 1.28 1.36
N TYR A 31 5.69 1.58 0.25
CA TYR A 31 5.71 2.88 -0.35
C TYR A 31 5.59 2.65 -1.86
N GLU A 32 4.54 3.16 -2.44
CA GLU A 32 4.28 3.15 -3.87
C GLU A 32 4.23 4.61 -4.35
N GLY A 33 4.73 4.84 -5.55
CA GLY A 33 4.63 6.14 -6.17
C GLY A 33 4.70 6.02 -7.69
N GLY A 34 4.36 7.09 -8.38
CA GLY A 34 4.56 7.15 -9.81
C GLY A 34 4.32 8.53 -10.41
N ASP A 35 5.05 8.78 -11.48
CA ASP A 35 4.94 10.00 -12.29
C ASP A 35 4.03 9.72 -13.50
N ASP A 36 3.30 10.75 -13.94
CA ASP A 36 2.47 10.73 -15.15
C ASP A 36 1.29 9.70 -15.08
N LEU A 37 0.71 9.51 -13.89
CA LEU A 37 -0.41 8.58 -13.66
C LEU A 37 -1.80 9.19 -13.94
N GLY A 38 -1.89 10.52 -14.03
CA GLY A 38 -3.13 11.28 -14.17
C GLY A 38 -4.05 11.17 -12.94
N ASP A 39 -5.23 11.80 -13.01
CA ASP A 39 -6.20 11.92 -11.90
C ASP A 39 -6.78 10.59 -11.35
N PHE A 40 -6.37 9.43 -11.86
CA PHE A 40 -6.94 8.12 -11.51
C PHE A 40 -6.20 7.36 -10.41
N LEU A 41 -4.93 7.69 -10.14
CA LEU A 41 -4.10 7.02 -9.13
C LEU A 41 -3.40 8.07 -8.25
N PRO A 42 -3.16 7.76 -6.96
CA PRO A 42 -2.36 8.62 -6.10
C PRO A 42 -0.91 8.68 -6.63
N GLU A 43 -0.29 9.87 -6.59
CA GLU A 43 1.11 10.08 -6.97
C GLU A 43 2.05 9.37 -6.00
N ASP A 44 1.71 9.45 -4.72
CA ASP A 44 2.46 8.85 -3.62
C ASP A 44 1.47 8.16 -2.69
N GLN A 45 1.76 6.93 -2.32
CA GLN A 45 1.02 6.22 -1.30
C GLN A 45 1.98 5.42 -0.43
N TYR A 46 1.81 5.56 0.87
CA TYR A 46 2.57 4.81 1.84
C TYR A 46 1.62 4.05 2.75
N GLY A 47 2.10 2.92 3.24
CA GLY A 47 1.32 2.07 4.10
C GLY A 47 2.19 1.31 5.07
N ALA A 48 1.54 0.84 6.13
CA ALA A 48 2.13 -0.07 7.07
C ALA A 48 1.12 -1.17 7.39
N ALA A 49 1.59 -2.40 7.44
CA ALA A 49 0.83 -3.53 7.91
C ALA A 49 1.51 -4.15 9.13
N VAL A 50 0.71 -4.65 10.05
CA VAL A 50 1.17 -5.47 11.17
C VAL A 50 0.30 -6.71 11.22
N SER A 51 0.96 -7.86 11.25
CA SER A 51 0.32 -9.17 11.34
C SER A 51 0.74 -9.83 12.64
N TYR A 52 -0.24 -10.22 13.45
CA TYR A 52 -0.03 -10.89 14.72
C TYR A 52 -0.74 -12.24 14.79
N GLY A 53 0.03 -13.30 15.01
CA GLY A 53 -0.47 -14.64 15.32
C GLY A 53 -1.05 -14.68 16.74
N LEU A 54 -2.37 -14.64 16.85
CA LEU A 54 -3.10 -14.79 18.11
C LEU A 54 -2.99 -16.23 18.66
N PHE A 55 -3.11 -17.22 17.76
CA PHE A 55 -3.03 -18.65 18.06
C PHE A 55 -2.27 -19.36 16.93
N GLU A 56 -1.92 -20.64 17.12
CA GLU A 56 -1.23 -21.46 16.08
C GLU A 56 -1.97 -21.46 14.74
N ASN A 57 -3.30 -21.30 14.78
CA ASN A 57 -4.16 -21.33 13.60
C ASN A 57 -4.97 -20.04 13.44
N THR A 58 -4.57 -18.94 14.08
CA THR A 58 -5.31 -17.68 13.99
C THR A 58 -4.37 -16.51 13.95
N SER A 59 -4.44 -15.73 12.89
CA SER A 59 -3.69 -14.48 12.74
C SER A 59 -4.64 -13.30 12.53
N LEU A 60 -4.23 -12.17 13.06
CA LEU A 60 -4.90 -10.89 12.91
C LEU A 60 -3.92 -9.93 12.23
N SER A 61 -4.32 -9.38 11.09
CA SER A 61 -3.55 -8.38 10.36
C SER A 61 -4.29 -7.05 10.35
N LEU A 62 -3.54 -5.98 10.56
CA LEU A 62 -4.01 -4.61 10.46
C LEU A 62 -3.11 -3.87 9.47
N GLU A 63 -3.71 -3.27 8.45
CA GLU A 63 -3.04 -2.44 7.48
C GLU A 63 -3.61 -1.03 7.52
N TYR A 64 -2.72 -0.05 7.46
CA TYR A 64 -3.03 1.34 7.25
C TYR A 64 -2.34 1.82 5.98
N LEU A 65 -3.08 2.62 5.22
CA LEU A 65 -2.74 3.07 3.89
C LEU A 65 -3.11 4.54 3.81
N HIS A 66 -2.14 5.37 3.46
CA HIS A 66 -2.33 6.79 3.22
C HIS A 66 -1.81 7.11 1.82
N GLY A 67 -2.67 7.67 0.98
CA GLY A 67 -2.32 8.07 -0.38
C GLY A 67 -2.67 9.53 -0.64
N GLU A 68 -1.78 10.22 -1.34
CA GLU A 68 -1.89 11.61 -1.75
C GLU A 68 -2.05 11.68 -3.28
N PHE A 69 -2.95 12.53 -3.76
CA PHE A 69 -3.28 12.71 -5.18
C PHE A 69 -2.81 14.09 -5.69
N GLU A 70 -2.59 14.21 -7.01
CA GLU A 70 -2.20 15.47 -7.70
C GLU A 70 -3.08 16.69 -7.36
N ASN A 71 -4.34 16.46 -6.97
CA ASN A 71 -5.31 17.51 -6.64
C ASN A 71 -5.32 17.92 -5.15
N ASP A 72 -4.31 17.55 -4.36
CA ASP A 72 -4.27 17.80 -2.90
C ASP A 72 -5.33 16.97 -2.12
N ASP A 73 -5.94 15.97 -2.77
CA ASP A 73 -6.85 15.03 -2.13
C ASP A 73 -6.05 13.94 -1.39
N GLU A 74 -6.48 13.61 -0.16
CA GLU A 74 -5.87 12.58 0.68
C GLU A 74 -6.84 11.41 0.88
N ARG A 75 -6.30 10.18 0.92
CA ARG A 75 -7.08 8.97 1.20
C ARG A 75 -6.43 8.15 2.30
N ASP A 76 -7.14 8.05 3.42
CA ASP A 76 -6.86 7.08 4.47
C ASP A 76 -7.70 5.81 4.32
N LEU A 77 -7.03 4.67 4.35
CA LEU A 77 -7.67 3.36 4.36
C LEU A 77 -7.11 2.53 5.52
N ILE A 78 -8.01 1.98 6.33
CA ILE A 78 -7.67 1.01 7.37
C ILE A 78 -8.32 -0.32 7.00
N THR A 79 -7.50 -1.35 6.90
CA THR A 79 -7.93 -2.72 6.62
C THR A 79 -7.60 -3.61 7.80
N THR A 80 -8.55 -4.43 8.24
CA THR A 80 -8.30 -5.47 9.24
C THR A 80 -8.71 -6.82 8.69
N GLN A 81 -7.85 -7.82 8.85
CA GLN A 81 -8.08 -9.18 8.40
C GLN A 81 -7.89 -10.15 9.56
N LEU A 82 -8.81 -11.09 9.71
CA LEU A 82 -8.70 -12.20 10.64
C LEU A 82 -8.65 -13.50 9.81
N ALA A 83 -7.53 -14.21 9.87
CA ALA A 83 -7.37 -15.51 9.23
C ALA A 83 -7.46 -16.62 10.28
N VAL A 84 -8.19 -17.69 9.96
CA VAL A 84 -8.37 -18.87 10.81
C VAL A 84 -8.14 -20.12 9.97
N GLU A 85 -7.24 -20.99 10.43
CA GLU A 85 -6.87 -22.25 9.77
C GLU A 85 -7.48 -23.46 10.55
N PHE A 86 -7.93 -24.50 9.83
CA PHE A 86 -8.66 -25.65 10.39
C PHE A 86 -8.05 -26.99 10.00
#